data_AF-A0ABD5SPF7-F1
#
_entry.id   AF-A0ABD5SPF7-F1
#
_cell.length_a   1.000
_cell.length_b   1.000
_cell.length_c   1.000
_cell.angle_alpha   90.00
_cell.angle_beta   90.00
_cell.angle_gamma   90.00
#
_symmetry.space_group_name_H-M   'P 1'
#
loop_
_entity.id
_entity.type
_entity.pdbx_description
1 polymer ?
#
loop_
_entity_poly.entity_id
_entity_poly.type
_entity_poly.pdbx_seq_one_letter_code
_entity_poly.pdbx_strand_id
1 'polypeptide(L)'
;LARLAADPELIERRPPGRIEHEGDSPGLAALGFEPTAIAAVVLAEEFGYDEEPIRRAREYARQDLESGDDGSVFITLLFDFVREDENRGIISQRLTDHVCRRRAREEDVDGLF
;
A
#
# COMPACT_ATOMS: atom_id res chain seq x y z
N LEU A 1 -18.38 6.00 19.66
CA LEU A 1 -18.70 4.63 19.17
C LEU A 1 -20.05 4.09 19.67
N ALA A 2 -20.45 4.29 20.94
CA ALA A 2 -21.74 3.80 21.46
C ALA A 2 -22.98 4.18 20.62
N ARG A 3 -23.03 5.39 20.04
CA ARG A 3 -24.12 5.80 19.12
C ARG A 3 -24.13 5.03 17.81
N LEU A 4 -22.95 4.72 17.25
CA LEU A 4 -22.84 3.92 16.03
C LEU A 4 -23.22 2.46 16.29
N ALA A 5 -22.85 1.92 17.46
CA ALA A 5 -23.23 0.58 17.86
C ALA A 5 -24.75 0.43 18.06
N ALA A 6 -25.42 1.46 18.59
CA ALA A 6 -26.87 1.47 18.76
C ALA A 6 -27.64 1.77 17.46
N ASP A 7 -26.99 2.39 16.48
CA ASP A 7 -27.60 2.84 15.22
C ASP A 7 -26.55 2.81 14.09
N PRO A 8 -26.40 1.68 13.39
CA PRO A 8 -25.44 1.55 12.30
C PRO A 8 -25.74 2.46 11.10
N GLU A 9 -27.02 2.71 10.77
CA GLU A 9 -27.42 3.60 9.66
C GLU A 9 -26.96 5.05 9.84
N LEU A 10 -26.48 5.39 11.03
CA LEU A 10 -25.92 6.69 11.33
C LEU A 10 -24.77 7.09 10.38
N ILE A 11 -23.99 6.14 9.84
CA ILE A 11 -22.95 6.45 8.82
C ILE A 11 -23.50 6.74 7.42
N GLU A 12 -24.74 6.34 7.14
CA GLU A 12 -25.42 6.68 5.88
C GLU A 12 -25.99 8.09 5.94
N ARG A 13 -26.41 8.54 7.14
CA ARG A 13 -27.05 9.84 7.36
C ARG A 13 -26.08 10.98 7.63
N ARG A 14 -24.84 10.68 8.03
CA ARG A 14 -23.79 11.67 8.31
C ARG A 14 -22.40 11.07 8.07
N PRO A 15 -21.39 11.92 7.81
CA PRO A 15 -20.01 11.46 7.73
C PRO A 15 -19.61 10.66 8.98
N PRO A 16 -18.80 9.60 8.83
CA PRO A 16 -18.27 8.86 9.96
C PRO A 16 -17.55 9.81 10.93
N GLY A 17 -17.73 9.59 12.23
CA GLY A 17 -16.92 10.31 13.22
C GLY A 17 -15.45 9.93 13.08
N ARG A 18 -14.53 10.85 13.38
CA ARG A 18 -13.10 10.52 13.46
C ARG A 18 -12.87 9.47 14.54
N ILE A 19 -11.99 8.52 14.23
CA ILE A 19 -11.47 7.58 15.21
C ILE A 19 -10.22 8.23 15.80
N GLU A 20 -10.27 8.49 17.10
CA GLU A 20 -9.13 9.00 17.86
C GLU A 20 -8.49 7.85 18.66
N HIS A 21 -7.17 7.79 18.66
CA HIS A 21 -6.37 6.91 19.50
C HIS A 21 -5.43 7.79 20.31
N GLU A 22 -5.55 7.75 21.64
CA GLU A 22 -4.74 8.57 22.55
C GLU A 22 -4.81 10.09 22.29
N GLY A 23 -5.91 10.56 21.71
CA GLY A 23 -6.11 11.98 21.37
C GLY A 23 -5.64 12.39 19.98
N ASP A 24 -5.02 11.47 19.23
CA ASP A 24 -4.62 11.68 17.84
C ASP A 24 -5.56 10.97 16.86
N SER A 25 -5.76 11.55 15.68
CA SER A 25 -6.46 10.91 14.56
C SER A 25 -5.41 10.38 13.56
N PRO A 26 -4.98 9.10 13.66
CA PRO A 26 -3.97 8.56 12.78
C PRO A 26 -4.43 8.56 11.32
N GLY A 27 -3.61 9.11 10.43
CA GLY A 27 -3.83 9.10 8.99
C GLY A 27 -2.84 8.19 8.26
N LEU A 28 -2.94 8.14 6.92
CA LEU A 28 -2.04 7.32 6.08
C LEU A 28 -0.55 7.66 6.25
N ALA A 29 -0.24 8.90 6.61
CA ALA A 29 1.13 9.33 6.90
C ALA A 29 1.73 8.70 8.17
N ALA A 30 0.89 8.22 9.10
CA ALA A 30 1.32 7.59 10.34
C ALA A 30 1.58 6.07 10.19
N LEU A 31 1.25 5.49 9.04
CA LEU A 31 1.48 4.06 8.80
C LEU A 31 2.98 3.77 8.72
N GLY A 32 3.41 2.70 9.39
CA GLY A 32 4.69 2.04 9.14
C GLY A 32 4.64 1.16 7.89
N PHE A 33 5.69 0.37 7.63
CA PHE A 33 5.80 -0.42 6.40
C PHE A 33 4.70 -1.47 6.25
N GLU A 34 4.54 -2.39 7.21
CA GLU A 34 3.56 -3.47 7.13
C GLU A 34 2.13 -2.97 6.88
N PRO A 35 1.59 -2.00 7.64
CA PRO A 35 0.25 -1.50 7.36
C PRO A 35 0.17 -0.71 6.05
N THR A 36 1.25 -0.05 5.61
CA THR A 36 1.30 0.59 4.28
C THR A 36 1.21 -0.44 3.16
N ALA A 37 1.97 -1.55 3.26
CA ALA A 37 1.95 -2.61 2.27
C ALA A 37 0.57 -3.30 2.16
N ILE A 38 -0.16 -3.40 3.26
CA ILE A 38 -1.56 -3.87 3.26
C ILE A 38 -2.48 -2.82 2.63
N ALA A 39 -2.38 -1.56 3.06
CA ALA A 39 -3.19 -0.48 2.54
C ALA A 39 -3.03 -0.31 1.02
N ALA A 40 -1.82 -0.46 0.48
CA ALA A 40 -1.56 -0.35 -0.94
C ALA A 40 -2.41 -1.33 -1.77
N VAL A 41 -2.53 -2.59 -1.34
CA VAL A 41 -3.35 -3.60 -2.05
C VAL A 41 -4.83 -3.25 -1.96
N VAL A 42 -5.32 -2.86 -0.78
CA VAL A 42 -6.72 -2.47 -0.56
C VAL A 42 -7.10 -1.24 -1.39
N LEU A 43 -6.22 -0.22 -1.44
CA LEU A 43 -6.46 0.98 -2.24
C LEU A 43 -6.35 0.69 -3.75
N ALA A 44 -5.52 -0.27 -4.16
CA ALA A 44 -5.46 -0.69 -5.55
C ALA A 44 -6.79 -1.32 -6.00
N GLU A 45 -7.35 -2.22 -5.19
CA GLU A 45 -8.67 -2.81 -5.42
C GLU A 45 -9.77 -1.73 -5.48
N GLU A 46 -9.88 -0.90 -4.44
CA GLU A 46 -10.92 0.11 -4.31
C GLU A 46 -10.92 1.12 -5.46
N PHE A 47 -9.74 1.54 -5.91
CA PHE A 47 -9.60 2.53 -6.98
C PHE A 47 -9.39 1.94 -8.37
N GLY A 48 -9.51 0.61 -8.53
CA GLY A 48 -9.47 -0.07 -9.83
C GLY A 48 -8.09 -0.13 -10.50
N TYR A 49 -7.01 -0.10 -9.72
CA TYR A 49 -5.67 -0.37 -10.21
C TYR A 49 -5.43 -1.88 -10.35
N ASP A 50 -4.48 -2.27 -11.20
CA ASP A 50 -4.02 -3.66 -11.24
C ASP A 50 -3.32 -3.99 -9.92
N GLU A 51 -3.93 -4.91 -9.16
CA GLU A 51 -3.43 -5.32 -7.86
C GLU A 51 -2.20 -6.21 -7.94
N GLU A 52 -2.00 -6.93 -9.05
CA GLU A 52 -0.95 -7.95 -9.14
C GLU A 52 0.46 -7.34 -9.01
N PRO A 53 0.82 -6.26 -9.74
CA PRO A 53 2.08 -5.56 -9.51
C PRO A 53 2.22 -5.03 -8.08
N ILE A 54 1.14 -4.55 -7.45
CA ILE A 54 1.17 -4.02 -6.09
C ILE A 54 1.45 -5.13 -5.07
N ARG A 55 0.81 -6.30 -5.23
CA ARG A 55 1.07 -7.50 -4.41
C ARG A 55 2.52 -7.95 -4.54
N ARG A 56 3.05 -7.99 -5.76
CA ARG A 56 4.46 -8.32 -6.02
C ARG A 56 5.44 -7.31 -5.44
N ALA A 57 5.16 -6.02 -5.56
CA ALA A 57 5.98 -4.99 -4.94
C ALA A 57 6.01 -5.14 -3.42
N ARG A 58 4.89 -5.52 -2.77
CA ARG A 58 4.86 -5.87 -1.35
C ARG A 58 5.77 -7.05 -1.01
N GLU A 59 5.78 -8.10 -1.84
CA GLU A 59 6.68 -9.26 -1.64
C GLU A 59 8.14 -8.82 -1.72
N TYR A 60 8.53 -8.09 -2.76
CA TYR A 60 9.89 -7.59 -2.93
C TYR A 60 10.31 -6.64 -1.82
N ALA A 61 9.46 -5.69 -1.43
CA ALA A 61 9.74 -4.76 -0.35
C ALA A 61 10.00 -5.49 0.97
N ARG A 62 9.24 -6.56 1.25
CA ARG A 62 9.44 -7.38 2.45
C ARG A 62 10.76 -8.15 2.39
N GLN A 63 11.08 -8.77 1.26
CA GLN A 63 12.35 -9.47 1.07
C GLN A 63 13.56 -8.54 1.20
N ASP A 64 13.45 -7.34 0.65
CA ASP A 64 14.51 -6.33 0.72
C ASP A 64 14.73 -5.89 2.17
N LEU A 65 13.66 -5.62 2.93
CA LEU A 65 13.73 -5.29 4.35
C LEU A 65 14.31 -6.43 5.19
N GLU A 66 13.89 -7.67 4.95
CA GLU A 66 14.43 -8.86 5.61
C GLU A 66 15.93 -9.06 5.30
N SER A 67 16.40 -8.55 4.16
CA SER A 67 17.81 -8.55 3.75
C SER A 67 18.59 -7.33 4.26
N GLY A 68 17.94 -6.39 4.96
CA GLY A 68 18.53 -5.16 5.50
C GLY A 68 18.70 -4.04 4.47
N ASP A 69 18.01 -4.09 3.33
CA ASP A 69 17.97 -3.01 2.34
C ASP A 69 16.81 -2.04 2.62
N ASP A 70 17.04 -1.15 3.58
CA ASP A 70 16.12 -0.06 3.93
C ASP A 70 15.94 0.97 2.78
N GLY A 71 16.80 0.91 1.75
CA GLY A 71 16.78 1.78 0.57
C GLY A 71 15.91 1.25 -0.58
N SER A 72 15.15 0.17 -0.35
CA SER A 72 14.33 -0.47 -1.38
C SER A 72 13.38 0.50 -2.08
N VAL A 73 13.47 0.53 -3.40
CA VAL A 73 12.55 1.30 -4.26
C VAL A 73 11.10 0.86 -4.07
N PHE A 74 10.86 -0.42 -3.75
CA PHE A 74 9.50 -0.94 -3.56
C PHE A 74 8.89 -0.43 -2.25
N ILE A 75 9.69 -0.32 -1.18
CA ILE A 75 9.24 0.30 0.08
C ILE A 75 8.79 1.74 -0.19
N THR A 76 9.63 2.55 -0.84
CA THR A 76 9.32 3.94 -1.18
C THR A 76 8.05 4.07 -2.03
N LEU A 77 7.96 3.30 -3.13
CA LEU A 77 6.80 3.39 -4.02
C LEU A 77 5.50 2.94 -3.37
N LEU A 78 5.53 1.99 -2.42
CA LEU A 78 4.34 1.61 -1.66
C LEU A 78 3.89 2.74 -0.72
N PHE A 79 4.82 3.43 -0.07
CA PHE A 79 4.50 4.62 0.73
C PHE A 79 3.90 5.73 -0.12
N ASP A 80 4.53 6.04 -1.26
CA ASP A 80 4.06 7.09 -2.16
C ASP A 80 2.67 6.74 -2.70
N PHE A 81 2.44 5.49 -3.11
CA PHE A 81 1.15 5.05 -3.65
C PHE A 81 0.00 5.24 -2.64
N VAL A 82 0.27 4.97 -1.36
CA VAL A 82 -0.71 5.14 -0.30
C VAL A 82 -0.92 6.62 0.03
N ARG A 83 0.15 7.42 0.08
CA ARG A 83 0.13 8.79 0.64
C ARG A 83 -0.13 9.89 -0.38
N GLU A 84 0.21 9.69 -1.65
CA GLU A 84 0.06 10.68 -2.72
C GLU A 84 -1.12 10.32 -3.63
N ASP A 85 -2.33 10.69 -3.22
CA ASP A 85 -3.55 10.43 -3.97
C ASP A 85 -3.57 11.10 -5.36
N GLU A 86 -3.14 12.36 -5.45
CA GLU A 86 -3.06 13.12 -6.71
C GLU A 86 -2.11 12.47 -7.73
N ASN A 87 -1.06 11.79 -7.26
CA ASN A 87 -0.02 11.17 -8.10
C ASN A 87 -0.15 9.65 -8.21
N ARG A 88 -1.17 9.03 -7.62
CA ARG A 88 -1.27 7.57 -7.48
C ARG A 88 -1.17 6.83 -8.82
N GLY A 89 -1.71 7.41 -9.90
CA GLY A 89 -1.63 6.85 -11.25
C GLY A 89 -0.19 6.71 -11.77
N ILE A 90 0.64 7.76 -11.66
CA ILE A 90 2.04 7.70 -12.12
C ILE A 90 2.89 6.81 -11.22
N ILE A 91 2.58 6.76 -9.92
CA ILE A 91 3.27 5.89 -8.97
C ILE A 91 2.96 4.43 -9.28
N SER A 92 1.69 4.08 -9.54
CA SER A 92 1.29 2.74 -9.96
C SER A 92 2.04 2.29 -11.21
N GLN A 93 2.15 3.17 -12.23
CA GLN A 93 2.88 2.85 -13.45
C GLN A 93 4.36 2.54 -13.16
N ARG A 94 5.03 3.40 -12.38
CA ARG A 94 6.44 3.20 -12.01
C ARG A 94 6.64 1.90 -11.24
N LEU A 95 5.77 1.63 -10.27
CA LEU A 95 5.82 0.41 -9.48
C LEU A 95 5.71 -0.83 -10.39
N THR A 96 4.77 -0.84 -11.32
CA THR A 96 4.63 -1.91 -12.31
C THR A 96 5.91 -2.08 -13.14
N ASP A 97 6.50 -0.99 -13.64
CA ASP A 97 7.74 -1.05 -14.41
C ASP A 97 8.90 -1.67 -13.61
N HIS A 98 9.01 -1.32 -12.31
CA HIS A 98 10.02 -1.88 -11.42
C HIS A 98 9.81 -3.37 -11.14
N VAL A 99 8.56 -3.79 -10.90
CA VAL A 99 8.19 -5.20 -10.71
C VAL A 99 8.52 -6.02 -11.94
N CYS A 100 8.09 -5.56 -13.13
CA CYS A 100 8.37 -6.24 -14.40
C CYS A 100 9.88 -6.40 -14.62
N ARG A 101 10.65 -5.34 -14.36
CA ARG A 101 12.12 -5.37 -14.53
C ARG A 101 12.80 -6.35 -13.57
N ARG A 102 12.39 -6.39 -12.29
CA ARG A 102 12.96 -7.32 -11.31
C ARG A 102 12.62 -8.77 -11.66
N ARG A 103 11.35 -9.02 -11.99
CA ARG A 103 10.88 -10.35 -12.39
C ARG A 103 11.63 -10.89 -13.61
N ALA A 104 11.83 -10.06 -14.64
CA ALA A 104 12.60 -10.46 -15.82
C ALA A 104 14.05 -10.87 -15.46
N ARG A 105 14.69 -10.17 -14.52
CA ARG A 105 16.04 -10.53 -14.05
C ARG A 105 16.06 -11.85 -13.27
N GLU A 106 15.03 -12.10 -12.47
CA GLU A 106 14.89 -13.36 -11.72
C GLU A 106 14.67 -14.54 -12.69
N GLU A 107 13.78 -14.38 -13.67
CA GLU A 107 13.51 -15.39 -14.71
C GLU A 107 14.74 -15.65 -15.61
N ASP A 108 15.53 -14.62 -15.93
CA ASP A 108 16.79 -14.77 -16.69
C ASP A 108 17.84 -15.60 -15.91
N VAL A 109 17.90 -15.47 -14.58
CA VAL A 109 18.82 -16.24 -13.72
C VAL A 109 18.41 -17.71 -13.67
N ASP A 110 17.11 -18.01 -13.63
CA ASP A 110 16.60 -19.39 -13.70
C ASP A 110 16.90 -20.08 -15.03
N GLY A 111 17.13 -19.33 -16.11
CA GLY A 111 17.50 -19.86 -17.44
C GLY A 111 19.00 -20.12 -17.66
N LEU A 112 19.85 -19.78 -16.68
CA LEU A 112 21.32 -19.85 -16.78
C LEU A 112 21.94 -21.03 -16.00
N PHE A 113 21.15 -21.82 -15.28
CA PHE A 113 21.60 -22.98 -14.49
C PHE A 113 20.87 -24.26 -14.84
#